data_AF-A0A1V6K399-F1
#
_entry.id   AF-A0A1V6K399-F1
#
_cell.length_a   1.000
_cell.length_b   1.000
_cell.length_c   1.000
_cell.angle_alpha   90.00
_cell.angle_beta   90.00
_cell.angle_gamma   90.00
#
_symmetry.space_group_name_H-M   'P 1'
#
loop_
_entity.id
_entity.type
_entity.pdbx_description
1 polymer ?
#
loop_
_entity_poly.entity_id
_entity_poly.type
_entity_poly.pdbx_seq_one_letter_code
_entity_poly.pdbx_strand_id
1 'polypeptide(L)'
;MSSRSYPGPAWGNLRARFDWQGGGGKAYWRTELERTACHPIGGGFLLALRNDVAYHHGAGDTQIPFLPFLGPAQLLREYAGDRFSGDWLTVANLELRRRLFGLMDDPETDDPLILVGAALFADAGQASETLSGMRWDRWHPDGGIGFYATLRGMTLRVDAALLSPEGFRLNMRIGGGF
;
A
#
# COMPACT_ATOMS: atom_id res chain seq x y z
N MET A 1 -6.91 1.35 31.04
CA MET A 1 -6.39 1.03 29.69
C MET A 1 -5.60 2.24 29.19
N SER A 2 -4.27 2.19 29.16
CA SER A 2 -3.47 3.29 28.61
C SER A 2 -3.40 3.17 27.09
N SER A 3 -3.62 4.27 26.37
CA SER A 3 -3.34 4.33 24.94
C SER A 3 -1.83 4.19 24.75
N ARG A 4 -1.36 3.06 24.21
CA ARG A 4 0.08 2.85 23.96
C ARG A 4 0.49 3.65 22.73
N SER A 5 1.45 4.55 22.89
CA SER A 5 2.02 5.37 21.82
C SER A 5 2.96 4.56 20.93
N TYR A 6 3.15 5.02 19.69
CA TYR A 6 4.25 4.55 18.86
C TYR A 6 5.54 5.21 19.34
N PRO A 7 6.53 4.45 19.82
CA PRO A 7 7.82 5.00 20.23
C PRO A 7 8.71 5.25 19.01
N GLY A 8 9.64 6.20 19.14
CA GLY A 8 10.77 6.36 18.23
C GLY A 8 10.70 7.54 17.25
N PRO A 9 11.81 7.80 16.53
CA PRO A 9 11.88 8.82 15.48
C PRO A 9 11.04 8.40 14.25
N ALA A 10 10.93 9.27 13.24
CA ALA A 10 10.39 8.85 11.94
C ALA A 10 11.26 7.75 11.31
N TRP A 11 10.65 6.83 10.55
CA TRP A 11 11.36 5.80 9.79
C TRP A 11 10.74 5.62 8.41
N GLY A 12 11.43 4.93 7.51
CA GLY A 12 10.97 4.75 6.15
C GLY A 12 11.95 3.94 5.30
N ASN A 13 11.59 3.71 4.04
CA ASN A 13 12.42 3.03 3.08
C ASN A 13 12.32 3.71 1.70
N LEU A 14 13.40 3.61 0.93
CA LEU A 14 13.45 3.94 -0.48
C LEU A 14 13.94 2.70 -1.22
N ARG A 15 13.09 2.14 -2.09
CA ARG A 15 13.42 0.97 -2.89
C ARG A 15 13.30 1.31 -4.37
N ALA A 16 14.35 1.02 -5.13
CA ALA A 16 14.32 1.07 -6.58
C ALA A 16 14.40 -0.36 -7.14
N ARG A 17 13.66 -0.63 -8.20
CA ARG A 17 13.70 -1.92 -8.91
C ARG A 17 13.82 -1.67 -10.41
N PHE A 18 14.58 -2.54 -11.08
CA PHE A 18 14.66 -2.62 -12.52
C PHE A 18 14.51 -4.08 -12.93
N ASP A 19 13.55 -4.37 -13.79
CA ASP A 19 13.35 -5.69 -14.38
C ASP A 19 13.42 -5.56 -15.91
N TRP A 20 14.21 -6.43 -16.55
CA TRP A 20 14.30 -6.51 -18.01
C TRP A 20 13.96 -7.92 -18.46
N GLN A 21 13.21 -8.02 -19.55
CA GLN A 21 12.91 -9.28 -20.20
C GLN A 21 13.09 -9.13 -21.71
N GLY A 22 13.76 -10.10 -22.33
CA GLY A 22 14.00 -10.09 -23.76
C GLY A 22 14.12 -11.51 -24.32
N GLY A 23 13.69 -11.68 -25.57
CA GLY A 23 13.71 -12.94 -26.29
C GLY A 23 12.77 -12.93 -27.50
N GLY A 24 13.09 -13.71 -28.54
CA GLY A 24 12.22 -13.84 -29.72
C GLY A 24 11.99 -12.55 -30.51
N GLY A 25 12.97 -11.64 -30.54
CA GLY A 25 12.86 -10.34 -31.21
C GLY A 25 12.12 -9.25 -30.44
N LYS A 26 11.67 -9.54 -29.21
CA LYS A 26 10.99 -8.60 -28.32
C LYS A 26 11.87 -8.26 -27.12
N ALA A 27 11.77 -7.03 -26.63
CA ALA A 27 12.40 -6.59 -25.40
C ALA A 27 11.49 -5.58 -24.70
N TYR A 28 11.30 -5.78 -23.41
CA TYR A 28 10.55 -4.87 -22.54
C TYR A 28 11.24 -4.77 -21.18
N TRP A 29 11.03 -3.66 -20.50
CA TRP A 29 11.63 -3.43 -19.20
C TRP A 29 10.76 -2.53 -18.35
N ARG A 30 10.94 -2.63 -17.04
CA ARG A 30 10.21 -1.88 -16.03
C ARG A 30 11.17 -1.31 -15.01
N THR A 31 10.94 -0.06 -14.64
CA THR A 31 11.59 0.61 -13.51
C THR A 31 10.54 1.00 -12.50
N GLU A 32 10.81 0.77 -11.21
CA GLU A 32 9.92 1.11 -10.11
C GLU A 32 10.69 1.87 -9.03
N LEU A 33 10.02 2.83 -8.40
CA LEU A 33 10.52 3.56 -7.25
C LEU A 33 9.44 3.60 -6.17
N GLU A 34 9.68 2.86 -5.08
CA GLU A 34 8.84 2.84 -3.90
C GLU A 34 9.46 3.68 -2.77
N ARG A 35 8.62 4.46 -2.11
CA ARG A 35 8.94 5.27 -0.94
C ARG A 35 7.94 4.95 0.16
N THR A 36 8.43 4.65 1.36
CA THR A 36 7.60 4.52 2.55
C THR A 36 8.12 5.43 3.65
N ALA A 37 7.22 6.00 4.44
CA ALA A 37 7.55 6.83 5.58
C ALA A 37 6.51 6.66 6.69
N CYS A 38 6.97 6.61 7.93
CA CYS A 38 6.18 6.46 9.13
C CYS A 38 6.63 7.52 10.15
N HIS A 39 5.68 8.26 10.71
CA HIS A 39 5.97 9.33 11.66
C HIS A 39 4.96 9.33 12.82
N PRO A 40 5.40 9.13 14.08
CA PRO A 40 4.55 9.32 15.24
C PRO A 40 4.17 10.80 15.38
N ILE A 41 2.88 11.13 15.31
CA ILE A 41 2.40 12.53 15.31
C ILE A 41 1.80 12.98 16.65
N GLY A 42 1.99 12.20 17.71
CA GLY A 42 1.43 12.45 19.04
C GLY A 42 0.04 11.83 19.25
N GLY A 43 -0.47 11.88 20.49
CA GLY A 43 -1.79 11.32 20.85
C GLY A 43 -1.93 9.79 20.67
N GLY A 44 -0.81 9.08 20.48
CA GLY A 44 -0.79 7.65 20.15
C GLY A 44 -1.07 7.32 18.68
N PHE A 45 -1.02 8.32 17.79
CA PHE A 45 -1.20 8.15 16.36
C PHE A 45 0.13 7.97 15.61
N LEU A 46 0.09 7.16 14.57
CA LEU A 46 1.15 7.01 13.59
C LEU A 46 0.61 7.41 12.22
N LEU A 47 1.29 8.35 11.56
CA LEU A 47 1.07 8.64 10.16
C LEU A 47 1.98 7.73 9.33
N ALA A 48 1.41 6.95 8.41
CA ALA A 48 2.14 6.10 7.49
C ALA A 48 1.81 6.50 6.05
N LEU A 49 2.82 6.68 5.23
CA LEU A 49 2.73 7.08 3.83
C LEU A 49 3.48 6.06 2.97
N ARG A 50 2.92 5.73 1.82
CA ARG A 50 3.61 5.04 0.73
C ARG A 50 3.38 5.78 -0.56
N ASN A 51 4.39 5.85 -1.41
CA ASN A 51 4.27 6.28 -2.79
C ASN A 51 5.07 5.33 -3.68
N ASP A 52 4.48 4.92 -4.79
CA ASP A 52 5.10 4.09 -5.81
C ASP A 52 4.94 4.77 -7.16
N VAL A 53 6.00 4.81 -7.95
CA VAL A 53 6.00 5.26 -9.34
C VAL A 53 6.71 4.22 -10.17
N ALA A 54 6.06 3.78 -11.25
CA ALA A 54 6.64 2.84 -12.19
C ALA A 54 6.57 3.35 -13.63
N TYR A 55 7.59 3.02 -14.40
CA TYR A 55 7.61 3.16 -15.84
C TYR A 55 7.89 1.81 -16.48
N HIS A 56 7.11 1.44 -17.48
CA HIS A 56 7.22 0.25 -18.28
C HIS A 56 7.42 0.66 -19.74
N HIS A 57 8.40 0.04 -20.39
CA HIS A 57 8.68 0.26 -21.80
C HIS A 57 8.32 -1.00 -22.59
N GLY A 58 7.62 -0.81 -23.71
CA GLY A 58 7.26 -1.90 -24.61
C GLY A 58 5.97 -2.64 -24.20
N ALA A 59 4.99 -1.95 -23.58
CA ALA A 59 3.73 -2.57 -23.17
C ALA A 59 3.01 -3.28 -24.34
N GLY A 60 3.04 -2.71 -25.54
CA GLY A 60 2.44 -3.31 -26.73
C GLY A 60 3.04 -4.67 -27.14
N ASP A 61 4.29 -4.93 -26.76
CA ASP A 61 5.00 -6.20 -27.02
C ASP A 61 5.03 -7.14 -25.81
N THR A 62 4.58 -6.66 -24.66
CA THR A 62 4.59 -7.37 -23.38
C THR A 62 3.45 -8.39 -23.32
N GLN A 63 3.75 -9.62 -22.89
CA GLN A 63 2.69 -10.62 -22.70
C GLN A 63 1.83 -10.27 -21.47
N ILE A 64 0.55 -10.64 -21.49
CA ILE A 64 -0.43 -10.30 -20.45
C ILE A 64 0.07 -10.52 -19.01
N PRO A 65 0.76 -11.64 -18.66
CA PRO A 65 1.26 -11.85 -17.29
C PRO A 65 2.30 -10.84 -16.80
N PHE A 66 2.92 -10.08 -17.72
CA PHE A 66 3.98 -9.12 -17.42
C PHE A 66 3.56 -7.67 -17.67
N LEU A 67 2.30 -7.43 -18.04
CA LEU A 67 1.78 -6.08 -18.25
C LEU A 67 1.69 -5.31 -16.92
N PRO A 68 1.97 -3.99 -16.94
CA PRO A 68 1.86 -3.15 -15.77
C PRO A 68 0.38 -2.86 -15.47
N PHE A 69 -0.08 -3.25 -14.29
CA PHE A 69 -1.43 -3.01 -13.83
C PHE A 69 -1.47 -2.39 -12.44
N LEU A 70 -2.38 -1.42 -12.25
CA LEU A 70 -2.81 -0.98 -10.93
C LEU A 70 -4.06 -1.77 -10.57
N GLY A 71 -3.93 -2.68 -9.62
CA GLY A 71 -4.99 -3.63 -9.33
C GLY A 71 -4.71 -4.72 -8.29
N PRO A 72 -3.47 -5.04 -7.84
CA PRO A 72 -3.38 -5.90 -6.67
C PRO A 72 -3.79 -5.08 -5.45
N ALA A 73 -4.57 -5.69 -4.56
CA ALA A 73 -5.02 -5.15 -3.26
C ALA A 73 -3.87 -4.67 -2.33
N GLN A 74 -2.63 -4.78 -2.79
CA GLN A 74 -1.38 -4.35 -2.16
C GLN A 74 -0.95 -2.93 -2.57
N LEU A 75 -1.49 -2.35 -3.65
CA LEU A 75 -1.08 -1.04 -4.18
C LEU A 75 -2.24 -0.03 -4.13
N LEU A 76 -3.28 -0.22 -4.94
CA LEU A 76 -4.52 0.55 -4.85
C LEU A 76 -5.56 -0.38 -4.27
N ARG A 77 -5.90 -0.17 -2.98
CA ARG A 77 -6.86 -1.06 -2.34
C ARG A 77 -8.22 -0.92 -3.05
N GLU A 78 -9.00 -1.99 -2.98
CA GLU A 78 -10.43 -1.97 -3.31
C GLU A 78 -10.81 -1.73 -4.77
N TYR A 79 -9.86 -1.68 -5.72
CA TYR A 79 -10.15 -1.83 -7.16
C TYR A 79 -9.99 -3.30 -7.56
N ALA A 80 -11.02 -3.85 -8.20
CA ALA A 80 -11.04 -5.27 -8.57
C ALA A 80 -10.57 -5.43 -10.00
N GLY A 81 -9.65 -6.38 -10.20
CA GLY A 81 -9.04 -6.61 -11.49
C GLY A 81 -8.06 -5.50 -11.83
N ASP A 82 -7.06 -5.89 -12.59
CA ASP A 82 -6.00 -5.08 -13.17
C ASP A 82 -6.54 -4.03 -14.17
N ARG A 83 -7.33 -3.08 -13.64
CA ARG A 83 -8.25 -2.25 -14.42
C ARG A 83 -7.57 -1.03 -15.04
N PHE A 84 -6.50 -0.54 -14.43
CA PHE A 84 -5.73 0.56 -14.99
C PHE A 84 -4.39 0.04 -15.48
N SER A 85 -4.14 0.23 -16.76
CA SER A 85 -2.88 -0.09 -17.42
C SER A 85 -2.32 1.15 -18.10
N GLY A 86 -1.02 1.11 -18.35
CA GLY A 86 -0.30 2.13 -19.09
C GLY A 86 1.18 2.03 -18.78
N ASP A 87 1.99 2.56 -19.69
CA ASP A 87 3.45 2.61 -19.51
C ASP A 87 3.86 3.31 -18.21
N TRP A 88 3.12 4.31 -17.75
CA TRP A 88 3.35 5.00 -16.48
C TRP A 88 2.28 4.66 -15.45
N LEU A 89 2.72 4.32 -14.24
CA LEU A 89 1.86 4.07 -13.10
C LEU A 89 2.32 4.89 -11.90
N THR A 90 1.38 5.42 -11.11
CA THR A 90 1.68 6.02 -9.81
C THR A 90 0.60 5.68 -8.80
N VAL A 91 1.02 5.46 -7.55
CA VAL A 91 0.15 5.20 -6.41
C VAL A 91 0.62 5.99 -5.21
N ALA A 92 -0.30 6.52 -4.43
CA ALA A 92 -0.04 7.09 -3.13
C ALA A 92 -1.02 6.50 -2.11
N ASN A 93 -0.50 6.08 -0.97
CA ASN A 93 -1.27 5.58 0.15
C ASN A 93 -0.95 6.41 1.39
N LEU A 94 -1.97 6.72 2.17
CA LEU A 94 -1.87 7.40 3.44
C LEU A 94 -2.69 6.64 4.48
N GLU A 95 -2.11 6.40 5.64
CA GLU A 95 -2.80 5.82 6.78
C GLU A 95 -2.54 6.61 8.05
N LEU A 96 -3.60 6.82 8.83
CA LEU A 96 -3.52 7.28 10.20
C LEU A 96 -3.87 6.12 11.12
N ARG A 97 -2.87 5.53 11.75
CA ARG A 97 -2.99 4.33 12.60
C ARG A 97 -3.02 4.69 14.07
N ARG A 98 -3.74 3.88 14.85
CA ARG A 98 -3.77 3.95 16.30
C ARG A 98 -3.82 2.56 16.91
N ARG A 99 -2.89 2.30 17.84
CA ARG A 99 -2.96 1.15 18.75
C ARG A 99 -4.11 1.39 19.73
N LEU A 100 -5.08 0.48 19.80
CA LEU A 100 -6.25 0.60 20.65
C LEU A 100 -6.00 -0.05 22.00
N PHE A 101 -5.59 -1.32 22.00
CA PHE A 101 -5.25 -2.06 23.20
C PHE A 101 -4.29 -3.21 22.89
N GLY A 102 -3.56 -3.65 23.90
CA GLY A 102 -2.73 -4.85 23.85
C GLY A 102 -3.14 -5.83 24.95
N LEU A 103 -2.95 -7.12 24.70
CA LEU A 103 -3.23 -8.19 25.64
C LEU A 103 -1.99 -9.07 25.78
N MET A 104 -1.69 -9.42 27.02
CA MET A 104 -0.56 -10.27 27.44
C MET A 104 0.78 -9.62 27.12
N ASP A 105 1.71 -9.67 28.06
CA ASP A 105 3.06 -9.19 27.83
C ASP A 105 3.84 -10.24 27.03
N ASP A 106 4.59 -9.79 26.02
CA ASP A 106 5.50 -10.66 25.29
C ASP A 106 6.83 -10.73 26.06
N PRO A 107 7.31 -11.92 26.49
CA PRO A 107 8.60 -12.02 27.17
C PRO A 107 9.80 -11.73 26.25
N GLU A 108 9.63 -11.73 24.92
CA GLU A 108 10.69 -11.52 23.95
C GLU A 108 10.80 -10.07 23.45
N THR A 109 9.75 -9.26 23.64
CA THR A 109 9.70 -7.88 23.11
C THR A 109 9.00 -6.92 24.06
N ASP A 110 9.22 -5.62 23.89
CA ASP A 110 8.50 -4.58 24.65
C ASP A 110 7.04 -4.39 24.18
N ASP A 111 6.64 -5.05 23.09
CA ASP A 111 5.29 -5.02 22.55
C ASP A 111 4.42 -6.14 23.17
N PRO A 112 3.10 -5.94 23.27
CA PRO A 112 2.20 -6.97 23.78
C PRO A 112 2.10 -8.13 22.79
N LEU A 113 1.92 -9.35 23.32
CA LEU A 113 1.78 -10.58 22.53
C LEU A 113 0.65 -10.46 21.49
N ILE A 114 -0.46 -9.86 21.90
CA ILE A 114 -1.58 -9.50 21.04
C ILE A 114 -1.73 -7.98 21.03
N LEU A 115 -1.74 -7.38 19.85
CA LEU A 115 -2.00 -5.95 19.68
C LEU A 115 -3.18 -5.76 18.76
N VAL A 116 -4.16 -4.94 19.16
CA VAL A 116 -5.29 -4.55 18.33
C VAL A 116 -5.20 -3.05 18.04
N GLY A 117 -5.41 -2.69 16.78
CA GLY A 117 -5.43 -1.30 16.35
C GLY A 117 -6.43 -1.04 15.23
N ALA A 118 -6.57 0.24 14.94
CA ALA A 118 -7.39 0.73 13.84
C ALA A 118 -6.57 1.70 12.97
N ALA A 119 -7.00 1.87 11.72
CA ALA A 119 -6.42 2.79 10.77
C ALA A 119 -7.52 3.50 9.99
N LEU A 120 -7.41 4.80 9.80
CA LEU A 120 -8.06 5.47 8.69
C LEU A 120 -7.11 5.43 7.51
N PHE A 121 -7.63 5.18 6.31
CA PHE A 121 -6.81 5.15 5.13
C PHE A 121 -7.41 5.93 3.97
N ALA A 122 -6.53 6.47 3.14
CA ALA A 122 -6.84 7.09 1.87
C ALA A 122 -5.78 6.68 0.85
N ASP A 123 -6.22 6.26 -0.32
CA ASP A 123 -5.38 5.85 -1.42
C ASP A 123 -5.74 6.62 -2.67
N ALA A 124 -4.78 6.79 -3.57
CA ALA A 124 -5.04 7.29 -4.89
C ALA A 124 -4.08 6.64 -5.88
N GLY A 125 -4.58 6.30 -7.07
CA GLY A 125 -3.77 5.75 -8.16
C GLY A 125 -4.07 6.40 -9.50
N GLN A 126 -3.10 6.39 -10.41
CA GLN A 126 -3.28 6.79 -11.80
C GLN A 126 -2.37 5.97 -12.72
N ALA A 127 -2.90 5.56 -13.88
CA ALA A 127 -2.15 4.99 -15.00
C ALA A 127 -2.21 5.90 -16.24
N SER A 128 -1.17 5.89 -17.07
CA SER A 128 -1.18 6.56 -18.37
C SER A 128 -0.16 5.97 -19.34
N GLU A 129 -0.44 6.02 -20.64
CA GLU A 129 0.52 5.63 -21.69
C GLU A 129 1.72 6.60 -21.81
N THR A 130 1.60 7.83 -21.30
CA THR A 130 2.69 8.82 -21.38
C THR A 130 2.82 9.58 -20.07
N LEU A 131 4.03 10.04 -19.74
CA LEU A 131 4.26 10.85 -18.55
C LEU A 131 3.41 12.15 -18.56
N SER A 132 3.25 12.78 -19.72
CA SER A 132 2.39 13.96 -19.91
C SER A 132 0.89 13.69 -19.69
N GLY A 133 0.47 12.42 -19.74
CA GLY A 133 -0.89 12.02 -19.45
C GLY A 133 -1.20 11.91 -17.94
N MET A 134 -0.16 11.92 -17.09
CA MET A 134 -0.30 12.03 -15.63
C MET A 134 -0.77 13.43 -15.25
N ARG A 135 -1.88 13.52 -14.51
CA ARG A 135 -2.55 14.80 -14.24
C ARG A 135 -3.27 14.78 -12.88
N TRP A 136 -3.27 15.92 -12.20
CA TRP A 136 -3.92 16.09 -10.90
C TRP A 136 -5.43 15.82 -10.88
N ASP A 137 -6.10 15.90 -12.02
CA ASP A 137 -7.55 15.69 -12.17
C ASP A 137 -7.94 14.25 -12.55
N ARG A 138 -6.97 13.33 -12.64
CA ARG A 138 -7.18 11.95 -13.12
C ARG A 138 -6.88 10.86 -12.09
N TRP A 139 -6.72 11.26 -10.84
CA TRP A 139 -6.53 10.31 -9.76
C TRP A 139 -7.81 9.51 -9.51
N HIS A 140 -7.64 8.24 -9.20
CA HIS A 140 -8.67 7.34 -8.73
C HIS A 140 -8.53 7.20 -7.20
N PRO A 141 -9.23 8.05 -6.41
CA PRO A 141 -9.14 8.01 -4.97
C PRO A 141 -10.02 6.92 -4.38
N ASP A 142 -9.59 6.39 -3.25
CA ASP A 142 -10.37 5.54 -2.37
C ASP A 142 -10.02 5.82 -0.90
N GLY A 143 -10.86 5.39 0.02
CA GLY A 143 -10.61 5.53 1.43
C GLY A 143 -11.60 4.77 2.29
N GLY A 144 -11.19 4.55 3.54
CA GLY A 144 -11.94 3.71 4.44
C GLY A 144 -11.33 3.59 5.82
N ILE A 145 -11.79 2.56 6.52
CA ILE A 145 -11.35 2.21 7.86
C ILE A 145 -10.84 0.78 7.88
N GLY A 146 -9.72 0.57 8.55
CA GLY A 146 -9.13 -0.74 8.75
C GLY A 146 -9.01 -1.07 10.23
N PHE A 147 -9.15 -2.35 10.56
CA PHE A 147 -8.80 -2.90 11.85
C PHE A 147 -7.70 -3.93 11.66
N TYR A 148 -6.75 -3.95 12.57
CA TYR A 148 -5.68 -4.94 12.55
C TYR A 148 -5.47 -5.55 13.93
N ALA A 149 -5.12 -6.83 13.92
CA ALA A 149 -4.69 -7.57 15.09
C ALA A 149 -3.35 -8.24 14.77
N THR A 150 -2.36 -8.07 15.65
CA THR A 150 -1.09 -8.78 15.53
C THR A 150 -0.97 -9.82 16.64
N LEU A 151 -0.44 -10.99 16.30
CA LEU A 151 -0.08 -12.07 17.22
C LEU A 151 1.31 -12.57 16.84
N ARG A 152 2.31 -12.38 17.71
CA ARG A 152 3.71 -12.82 17.46
C ARG A 152 4.23 -12.50 16.04
N GLY A 153 4.03 -11.25 15.60
CA GLY A 153 4.46 -10.79 14.27
C GLY A 153 3.56 -11.19 13.09
N MET A 154 2.62 -12.13 13.26
CA MET A 154 1.54 -12.33 12.29
C MET A 154 0.52 -11.21 12.43
N THR A 155 0.06 -10.67 11.32
CA THR A 155 -0.95 -9.61 11.27
C THR A 155 -2.16 -10.09 10.49
N LEU A 156 -3.32 -10.03 11.14
CA LEU A 156 -4.63 -10.05 10.49
C LEU A 156 -5.07 -8.60 10.29
N ARG A 157 -5.49 -8.25 9.07
CA ARG A 157 -6.05 -6.94 8.75
C ARG A 157 -7.38 -7.09 8.03
N VAL A 158 -8.36 -6.29 8.42
CA VAL A 158 -9.65 -6.16 7.77
C VAL A 158 -9.84 -4.69 7.39
N ASP A 159 -9.97 -4.40 6.10
CA ASP A 159 -10.24 -3.07 5.56
C ASP A 159 -11.67 -3.00 5.03
N ALA A 160 -12.37 -1.93 5.38
CA ALA A 160 -13.68 -1.57 4.83
C ALA A 160 -13.54 -0.32 3.96
N ALA A 161 -13.70 -0.51 2.65
CA ALA A 161 -13.75 0.56 1.66
C ALA A 161 -15.09 1.27 1.73
N LEU A 162 -15.09 2.54 2.13
CA LEU A 162 -16.32 3.31 2.27
C LEU A 162 -16.47 4.33 1.15
N LEU A 163 -15.37 4.78 0.57
CA LEU A 163 -15.33 5.85 -0.43
C LEU A 163 -15.08 5.33 -1.85
N SER A 164 -15.05 4.01 -2.04
CA SER A 164 -14.71 3.41 -3.32
C SER A 164 -15.79 3.72 -4.38
N PRO A 165 -15.40 4.20 -5.57
CA PRO A 165 -16.32 4.36 -6.70
C PRO A 165 -16.95 3.03 -7.16
N GLU A 166 -16.37 1.89 -6.78
CA GLU A 166 -16.86 0.55 -7.14
C GLU A 166 -17.86 -0.01 -6.10
N GLY A 167 -18.26 0.82 -5.11
CA GLY A 167 -19.16 0.44 -4.04
C GLY A 167 -18.45 -0.08 -2.79
N PHE A 168 -19.23 -0.45 -1.77
CA PHE A 168 -18.70 -0.96 -0.51
C PHE A 168 -17.94 -2.27 -0.70
N ARG A 169 -16.75 -2.36 -0.09
CA ARG A 169 -15.90 -3.57 -0.14
C ARG A 169 -15.28 -3.88 1.21
N LEU A 170 -15.08 -5.17 1.45
CA LEU A 170 -14.40 -5.70 2.61
C LEU A 170 -13.25 -6.57 2.15
N ASN A 171 -12.04 -6.22 2.58
CA ASN A 171 -10.83 -6.98 2.29
C ASN A 171 -10.22 -7.51 3.57
N MET A 172 -9.89 -8.79 3.57
CA MET A 172 -9.18 -9.45 4.66
C MET A 172 -7.81 -9.90 4.18
N ARG A 173 -6.77 -9.60 4.95
CA ARG A 173 -5.38 -10.00 4.66
C ARG A 173 -4.75 -10.60 5.89
N ILE A 174 -3.98 -11.69 5.70
CA ILE A 174 -3.16 -12.31 6.73
C ILE A 174 -1.72 -12.34 6.19
N GLY A 175 -0.76 -11.85 6.97
CA GLY A 175 0.64 -11.81 6.58
C GLY A 175 1.58 -11.62 7.78
N GLY A 176 2.89 -11.61 7.53
CA GLY A 176 3.89 -11.33 8.57
C GLY A 176 4.46 -9.92 8.42
N GLY A 177 4.39 -9.11 9.49
CA GLY A 177 5.00 -7.78 9.63
C GLY A 177 4.54 -6.69 8.65
N PHE A 178 4.54 -5.42 9.11
CA PHE A 178 4.40 -4.22 8.26
C PHE A 178 5.78 -3.65 7.91
#